data_AF-A0A9D2U707-F1
#
_entry.id   AF-A0A9D2U707-F1
#
_cell.length_a   1.000
_cell.length_b   1.000
_cell.length_c   1.000
_cell.angle_alpha   90.00
_cell.angle_beta   90.00
_cell.angle_gamma   90.00
#
_symmetry.space_group_name_H-M   'P 1'
#
loop_
_entity.id
_entity.type
_entity.pdbx_description
1 polymer ?
#
loop_
_entity_poly.entity_id
_entity_poly.type
_entity_poly.pdbx_seq_one_letter_code
_entity_poly.pdbx_strand_id
1 'polypeptide(L)' 'MTQSQLAQLVLPPVRQAQGTVKLPGSKSISNRALLLAALAQGTTTLTGVL' A
#
# COMPACT_ATOMS: atom_id res chain seq x y z
N MET A 1 -19.45 4.20 20.93
CA MET A 1 -19.38 4.51 19.49
C MET A 1 -18.50 5.73 19.31
N THR A 2 -17.18 5.56 19.23
CA THR A 2 -16.24 6.65 18.97
C THR A 2 -16.07 6.80 17.46
N GLN A 3 -16.64 7.86 16.90
CA GLN A 3 -16.48 8.21 15.50
C GLN A 3 -15.03 8.65 15.27
N SER A 4 -14.27 7.89 14.47
CA SER A 4 -12.93 8.28 14.04
C SER A 4 -13.04 9.49 13.13
N GLN A 5 -12.48 10.64 13.54
CA GLN A 5 -12.36 11.81 12.67
C GLN A 5 -11.29 11.54 11.60
N LEU A 6 -11.63 11.78 10.33
CA LEU A 6 -10.70 11.63 9.21
C LEU A 6 -9.62 12.71 9.29
N ALA A 7 -8.36 12.31 9.38
CA ALA A 7 -7.23 13.23 9.26
C ALA A 7 -7.13 13.73 7.81
N GLN A 8 -7.21 15.06 7.61
CA GLN A 8 -7.14 15.69 6.30
C GLN A 8 -5.83 16.44 6.12
N LEU A 9 -5.10 16.14 5.04
CA LEU A 9 -3.93 16.90 4.60
C LEU A 9 -4.32 17.80 3.42
N VAL A 10 -4.19 19.12 3.57
CA VAL A 10 -4.43 20.09 2.50
C VAL A 10 -3.10 20.67 2.06
N LEU A 11 -2.76 20.49 0.78
CA LEU A 11 -1.54 21.01 0.19
C LEU A 11 -1.86 22.22 -0.70
N PRO A 12 -1.09 23.33 -0.62
CA PRO A 12 -1.23 24.45 -1.55
C PRO A 12 -0.78 24.06 -2.97
N PRO A 13 -1.27 24.75 -4.03
CA PRO A 13 -0.86 24.47 -5.40
C PRO A 13 0.64 24.67 -5.62
N VAL A 14 1.28 23.77 -6.34
CA VAL A 14 2.70 23.85 -6.74
C VAL A 14 2.84 23.62 -8.24
N ARG A 15 3.86 24.22 -8.86
CA ARG A 15 4.11 24.08 -10.30
C ARG A 15 4.86 22.80 -10.67
N GLN A 16 5.66 22.24 -9.75
CA GLN A 16 6.50 21.09 -10.02
C GLN A 16 6.88 20.37 -8.72
N ALA A 17 7.10 19.05 -8.78
CA ALA A 17 7.71 18.25 -7.71
C ALA A 17 8.88 17.43 -8.30
N GLN A 18 10.00 17.31 -7.58
CA GLN A 18 11.19 16.56 -8.02
C GLN A 18 11.80 15.83 -6.82
N GLY A 19 12.39 14.66 -7.08
CA GLY A 19 13.07 13.84 -6.08
C GLY A 19 13.01 12.36 -6.43
N THR A 20 13.59 11.53 -5.58
CA THR A 20 13.49 10.07 -5.67
C THR A 20 12.70 9.56 -4.48
N VAL A 21 11.74 8.69 -4.73
CA VAL A 21 10.94 8.03 -3.69
C VAL A 21 11.08 6.54 -3.83
N LYS A 22 11.17 5.84 -2.69
CA LYS A 22 10.99 4.40 -2.68
C LYS A 22 9.50 4.12 -2.80
N LEU A 23 9.09 3.60 -3.95
CA LEU A 23 7.69 3.26 -4.16
C LEU A 23 7.28 2.17 -3.15
N PRO A 24 6.18 2.37 -2.39
CA PRO A 24 5.62 1.30 -1.57
C PRO A 24 5.16 0.12 -2.42
N GLY A 25 4.98 -1.04 -1.78
CA GLY A 25 4.29 -2.17 -2.40
C GLY A 25 2.91 -1.78 -2.94
N SER A 26 2.45 -2.51 -3.96
CA SER A 26 1.15 -2.23 -4.58
C SER A 26 0.05 -3.02 -3.90
N LYS A 27 -0.97 -2.33 -3.38
CA LYS A 27 -2.15 -2.95 -2.76
C LYS A 27 -2.81 -4.03 -3.63
N SER A 28 -2.95 -3.80 -4.94
CA SER A 28 -3.59 -4.78 -5.83
C SER A 28 -2.72 -6.01 -6.06
N ILE A 29 -1.39 -5.84 -6.08
CA ILE A 29 -0.44 -6.94 -6.17
C ILE A 29 -0.41 -7.71 -4.86
N SER A 30 -0.31 -7.03 -3.71
CA SER A 30 -0.39 -7.63 -2.38
C SER A 30 -1.62 -8.52 -2.24
N ASN A 31 -2.81 -7.97 -2.54
CA ASN A 31 -4.06 -8.71 -2.42
C ASN A 31 -4.08 -9.96 -3.31
N ARG A 32 -3.63 -9.85 -4.56
CA ARG A 32 -3.56 -11.00 -5.47
C ARG A 32 -2.53 -12.03 -5.00
N ALA A 33 -1.36 -11.58 -4.57
CA ALA A 33 -0.30 -12.44 -4.06
C ALA A 33 -0.75 -13.19 -2.80
N LEU A 34 -1.48 -12.54 -1.89
CA LEU A 34 -2.07 -13.17 -0.71
C LEU A 34 -3.06 -14.29 -1.08
N LEU A 35 -3.95 -14.03 -2.04
CA LEU A 35 -4.90 -15.04 -2.52
C LEU A 35 -4.17 -16.23 -3.16
N LEU A 36 -3.16 -15.98 -3.98
CA LEU A 36 -2.36 -17.03 -4.60
C LEU A 36 -1.55 -17.83 -3.56
N ALA A 37 -0.98 -17.16 -2.57
CA ALA A 37 -0.24 -17.79 -1.48
C ALA A 37 -1.13 -18.74 -0.66
N ALA A 38 -2.41 -18.39 -0.46
CA ALA A 38 -3.38 -19.23 0.23
C ALA A 38 -3.74 -20.51 -0.56
N LEU A 39 -3.54 -20.52 -1.89
CA LEU A 39 -3.81 -21.67 -2.75
C LEU A 39 -2.58 -22.54 -2.98
N ALA A 40 -1.38 -22.00 -2.77
CA ALA A 40 -0.13 -22.71 -2.97
C ALA A 40 0.06 -23.83 -1.93
N GLN A 41 0.62 -24.97 -2.34
CA GLN A 41 1.04 -26.00 -1.39
C GLN A 41 2.38 -25.62 -0.74
N GLY A 42 2.51 -25.90 0.56
CA GLY A 42 3.72 -25.59 1.32
C GLY A 42 3.72 -24.17 1.90
N THR A 43 4.91 -23.61 2.13
CA THR A 43 5.07 -22.30 2.77
C THR A 43 5.42 -21.23 1.74
N THR A 44 4.60 -20.17 1.68
CA THR A 44 4.88 -18.97 0.86
C THR A 44 5.32 -17.83 1.76
N THR A 45 6.48 -17.23 1.46
CA THR A 45 6.95 -16.00 2.14
C THR A 45 6.76 -14.80 1.22
N LEU A 46 6.03 -13.79 1.69
CA LEU A 46 5.81 -12.53 0.96
C LEU A 46 6.53 -11.38 1.66
N THR A 47 7.15 -10.50 0.88
CA THR A 47 7.89 -9.32 1.38
C THR A 47 7.37 -8.05 0.74
N GLY A 48 7.38 -6.93 1.47
CA GLY A 48 6.93 -5.65 0.94
C GLY A 48 5.42 -5.60 0.64
N VAL A 49 4.64 -6.42 1.35
CA VAL A 49 3.18 -6.45 1.29
C VAL A 49 2.62 -5.14 1.85
N LEU A 50 1.55 -4.65 1.22
CA LEU A 50 0.92 -3.35 1.48
C LEU A 50 -0.59 -3.41 1.34
#